data_AF-D1PRL2-F1
#
_entry.id   AF-D1PRL2-F1
#
_cell.length_a   1.000
_cell.length_b   1.000
_cell.length_c   1.000
_cell.angle_alpha   90.00
_cell.angle_beta   90.00
_cell.angle_gamma   90.00
#
_symmetry.space_group_name_H-M   'P 1'
#
loop_
_entity.id
_entity.type
_entity.pdbx_description
1 polymer ?
#
loop_
_entity_poly.entity_id
_entity_poly.type
_entity_poly.pdbx_seq_one_letter_code
_entity_poly.pdbx_strand_id
1 'polypeptide(L)'
;MQIRREGPVYTLYKEKTPIGTARLEQGAVRVEIDPAWRRRGYGSYLLKELLRHNGGLDPKAETRFTAPLPADDAARALAEKFDFRPDGTRLVRRRVPDLSAVGLCHEFLTAHLAPGGFCIDATCGNGHDTEFLCRLAGPQGRVLALDIQPRAVEATNAR
;
A
#
# COMPACT_ATOMS: atom_id res chain seq x y z
N MET A 1 11.99 -13.11 22.89
CA MET A 1 12.57 -13.39 21.55
C MET A 1 13.20 -12.11 21.04
N GLN A 2 14.24 -12.21 20.22
CA GLN A 2 14.92 -11.05 19.64
C GLN A 2 15.15 -11.29 18.15
N ILE A 3 14.95 -10.26 17.32
CA ILE A 3 15.39 -10.28 15.92
C ILE A 3 16.62 -9.39 15.80
N ARG A 4 17.63 -9.88 15.10
CA ARG A 4 18.79 -9.07 14.68
C ARG A 4 18.77 -8.94 13.16
N ARG A 5 19.09 -7.74 12.67
CA ARG A 5 19.11 -7.44 11.24
C ARG A 5 20.54 -7.15 10.80
N GLU A 6 20.98 -7.85 9.77
CA GLU A 6 22.29 -7.68 9.14
C GLU A 6 22.07 -7.58 7.63
N GLY A 7 22.05 -6.34 7.12
CA GLY A 7 21.68 -6.05 5.73
C GLY A 7 20.27 -6.60 5.37
N PRO A 8 20.14 -7.46 4.34
CA PRO A 8 18.86 -8.04 3.93
C PRO A 8 18.38 -9.20 4.82
N VAL A 9 19.17 -9.62 5.81
CA VAL A 9 18.91 -10.81 6.63
C VAL A 9 18.38 -10.44 8.01
N TYR A 10 17.35 -11.16 8.45
CA TYR A 10 16.70 -11.08 9.74
C TYR A 10 16.86 -12.42 10.44
N THR A 11 17.56 -12.46 11.56
CA THR A 11 17.78 -13.69 12.34
C THR A 11 16.96 -13.64 13.61
N LEU A 12 16.11 -14.64 13.83
CA LEU A 12 15.30 -14.80 15.02
C LEU A 12 16.06 -15.60 16.08
N TYR A 13 16.18 -15.04 17.27
CA TYR A 13 16.81 -15.67 18.43
C TYR A 13 15.79 -15.96 19.53
N LYS A 14 15.94 -17.15 20.12
CA LYS A 14 15.31 -17.53 21.39
C LYS A 14 16.37 -18.07 22.33
N GLU A 15 16.42 -17.56 23.56
CA GLU A 15 17.39 -17.96 24.58
C GLU A 15 18.84 -17.93 24.05
N LYS A 16 19.20 -16.85 23.32
CA LYS A 16 20.50 -16.65 22.65
C LYS A 16 20.83 -17.63 21.51
N THR A 17 19.94 -18.59 21.21
CA THR A 17 20.09 -19.53 20.10
C THR A 17 19.39 -18.99 18.85
N PRO A 18 20.03 -18.97 17.67
CA PRO A 18 19.36 -18.65 16.41
C PRO A 18 18.41 -19.79 16.02
N ILE A 19 17.14 -19.48 15.83
CA ILE A 19 16.08 -20.48 15.56
C ILE A 19 15.41 -20.31 14.19
N GLY A 20 15.79 -19.29 13.43
CA GLY A 20 15.27 -19.06 12.09
C GLY A 20 15.84 -17.81 11.45
N THR A 21 15.73 -17.75 10.13
CA THR A 21 16.20 -16.65 9.31
C THR A 21 15.12 -16.23 8.31
N ALA A 22 15.10 -14.95 7.98
CA ALA A 22 14.35 -14.43 6.85
C ALA A 22 15.22 -13.47 6.06
N ARG A 23 15.04 -13.45 4.75
CA ARG A 23 15.84 -12.63 3.83
C ARG A 23 14.94 -11.89 2.86
N LEU A 24 15.26 -10.63 2.58
CA LEU A 24 14.61 -9.81 1.56
C LEU A 24 15.65 -9.35 0.53
N GLU A 25 15.56 -9.86 -0.70
CA GLU A 25 16.46 -9.48 -1.79
C GLU A 25 15.65 -9.14 -3.04
N GLN A 26 15.80 -7.93 -3.58
CA GLN A 26 15.10 -7.47 -4.78
C GLN A 26 13.56 -7.71 -4.71
N GLY A 27 12.97 -7.56 -3.51
CA GLY A 27 11.55 -7.82 -3.27
C GLY A 27 11.16 -9.29 -3.07
N ALA A 28 12.09 -10.23 -3.20
CA ALA A 28 11.87 -11.64 -2.91
C ALA A 28 12.14 -11.96 -1.43
N VAL A 29 11.17 -12.62 -0.79
CA VAL A 29 11.19 -13.02 0.61
C VAL A 29 11.43 -14.52 0.71
N ARG A 30 12.33 -14.91 1.61
CA ARG A 30 12.52 -16.29 2.06
C ARG A 30 12.48 -16.33 3.58
N VAL A 31 11.87 -17.37 4.15
CA VAL A 31 11.76 -17.57 5.60
C VAL A 31 12.03 -19.03 5.91
N GLU A 32 12.94 -19.27 6.84
CA GLU A 32 13.31 -20.61 7.30
C GLU A 32 13.31 -20.64 8.82
N ILE A 33 12.68 -21.66 9.39
CA ILE A 33 12.67 -21.92 10.82
C ILE A 33 13.29 -23.30 11.04
N ASP A 34 14.17 -23.39 12.03
CA ASP A 34 14.75 -24.65 12.47
C ASP A 34 13.63 -25.66 12.76
N PRO A 35 13.70 -26.89 12.21
CA PRO A 35 12.68 -27.92 12.40
C PRO A 35 12.23 -28.13 13.85
N ALA A 36 13.15 -28.08 14.82
CA ALA A 36 12.86 -28.27 16.25
C ALA A 36 11.97 -27.16 16.84
N TRP A 37 11.93 -26.00 16.17
CA TRP A 37 11.19 -24.81 16.59
C TRP A 37 9.96 -24.52 15.72
N ARG A 38 9.65 -25.36 14.72
CA ARG A 38 8.47 -25.19 13.86
C ARG A 38 7.15 -25.40 14.62
N ARG A 39 6.04 -24.99 13.99
CA ARG A 39 4.66 -25.07 14.53
C ARG A 39 4.43 -24.31 15.85
N ARG A 40 5.28 -23.34 16.17
CA ARG A 40 5.18 -22.47 17.37
C ARG A 40 4.91 -21.00 17.03
N GLY A 41 4.59 -20.70 15.77
CA GLY A 41 4.30 -19.34 15.29
C GLY A 41 5.52 -18.48 14.93
N TYR A 42 6.75 -19.00 15.09
CA TYR A 42 7.98 -18.24 14.82
C TYR A 42 8.14 -17.78 13.37
N GLY A 43 7.72 -18.60 12.40
CA GLY A 43 7.71 -18.20 10.98
C GLY A 43 6.78 -17.02 10.70
N SER A 44 5.59 -17.03 11.31
CA SER A 44 4.67 -15.88 11.22
C SER A 44 5.25 -14.64 11.88
N TYR A 45 5.86 -14.78 13.06
CA TYR A 45 6.48 -13.66 13.75
C TYR A 45 7.60 -13.05 12.90
N LEU A 46 8.51 -13.87 12.40
CA LEU A 46 9.66 -13.41 11.60
C LEU A 46 9.25 -12.77 10.27
N LEU A 47 8.29 -13.37 9.54
CA LEU A 47 7.75 -12.78 8.32
C LEU A 47 7.04 -11.45 8.59
N LYS A 48 6.27 -11.35 9.67
CA LYS A 48 5.58 -10.12 10.06
C LYS A 48 6.57 -8.99 10.34
N GLU A 49 7.66 -9.26 11.05
CA GLU A 49 8.68 -8.25 11.36
C GLU A 49 9.44 -7.83 10.09
N LEU A 50 9.79 -8.78 9.20
CA LEU A 50 10.36 -8.45 7.90
C LEU A 50 9.43 -7.52 7.11
N LEU A 51 8.14 -7.85 6.99
CA LEU A 51 7.17 -7.01 6.29
C LEU A 51 7.04 -5.63 6.93
N ARG A 52 6.96 -5.56 8.27
CA ARG A 52 6.84 -4.28 9.00
C ARG A 52 8.01 -3.35 8.71
N HIS A 53 9.23 -3.86 8.80
CA HIS A 53 10.44 -3.06 8.58
C HIS A 53 10.62 -2.61 7.13
N ASN A 54 9.86 -3.17 6.18
CA ASN A 54 9.92 -2.85 4.77
C ASN A 54 8.59 -2.26 4.25
N GLY A 55 7.80 -1.62 5.12
CA GLY A 55 6.56 -0.93 4.75
C GLY A 55 5.39 -1.84 4.37
N GLY A 56 5.57 -3.17 4.37
CA GLY A 56 4.55 -4.13 3.93
C GLY A 56 3.29 -4.15 4.78
N LEU A 57 3.31 -3.58 5.98
CA LEU A 57 2.15 -3.45 6.87
C LEU A 57 1.58 -2.03 6.94
N ASP A 58 2.15 -1.06 6.22
CA ASP A 58 1.60 0.28 6.11
C ASP A 58 0.41 0.27 5.11
N PRO A 59 -0.81 0.63 5.54
CA PRO A 59 -1.96 0.65 4.64
C PRO A 59 -1.85 1.71 3.54
N LYS A 60 -1.02 2.74 3.72
CA LYS A 60 -0.82 3.83 2.76
C LYS A 60 0.35 3.60 1.81
N ALA A 61 1.14 2.56 2.03
CA ALA A 61 2.28 2.24 1.18
C ALA A 61 1.89 1.20 0.13
N GLU A 62 2.12 1.54 -1.14
CA GLU A 62 2.17 0.51 -2.18
C GLU A 62 3.37 -0.40 -1.93
N THR A 63 3.14 -1.70 -1.82
CA THR A 63 4.20 -2.67 -1.62
C THR A 63 3.98 -3.91 -2.45
N ARG A 64 5.10 -4.48 -2.92
CA ARG A 64 5.12 -5.74 -3.65
C ARG A 64 6.25 -6.62 -3.13
N PHE A 65 5.87 -7.78 -2.61
CA PHE A 65 6.78 -8.84 -2.21
C PHE A 65 6.52 -10.08 -3.03
N THR A 66 7.56 -10.87 -3.27
CA THR A 66 7.45 -12.17 -3.92
C THR A 66 8.03 -13.25 -3.03
N ALA A 67 7.63 -14.49 -3.25
CA ALA A 67 8.21 -15.65 -2.57
C ALA A 67 8.23 -16.84 -3.55
N PRO A 68 9.14 -17.81 -3.38
CA PRO A 68 9.07 -19.06 -4.11
C PRO A 68 7.75 -19.79 -3.83
N LEU A 69 7.34 -20.68 -4.74
CA LEU A 69 6.20 -21.57 -4.50
C LEU A 69 6.46 -22.42 -3.23
N PRO A 70 5.41 -22.70 -2.44
CA PRO A 70 5.57 -23.39 -1.17
C PRO A 70 5.99 -24.85 -1.40
N ALA A 71 7.02 -25.29 -0.67
CA ALA A 71 7.52 -26.66 -0.75
C ALA A 71 6.66 -27.67 0.04
N ASP A 72 5.94 -27.20 1.04
CA ASP A 72 5.09 -28.01 1.91
C ASP A 72 3.84 -27.24 2.35
N ASP A 73 2.91 -27.92 3.03
CA ASP A 73 1.65 -27.33 3.49
C ASP A 73 1.86 -26.27 4.57
N ALA A 74 2.94 -26.34 5.34
CA ALA A 74 3.25 -25.33 6.35
C ALA A 74 3.69 -24.01 5.69
N ALA A 75 4.50 -24.09 4.64
CA ALA A 75 4.89 -22.95 3.82
C ALA A 75 3.68 -22.36 3.09
N ARG A 76 2.79 -23.21 2.56
CA ARG A 76 1.53 -22.78 1.91
C ARG A 76 0.63 -22.02 2.89
N ALA A 77 0.38 -22.60 4.06
CA ALA A 77 -0.43 -21.97 5.09
C ALA A 77 0.16 -20.64 5.60
N LEU A 78 1.50 -20.57 5.73
CA LEU A 78 2.18 -19.33 6.09
C LEU A 78 2.02 -18.26 5.00
N ALA A 79 2.18 -18.62 3.73
CA ALA A 79 2.02 -17.71 2.62
C ALA A 79 0.59 -17.15 2.53
N GLU A 80 -0.42 -18.01 2.58
CA GLU A 80 -1.84 -17.62 2.54
C GLU A 80 -2.20 -16.68 3.68
N LYS A 81 -1.70 -16.96 4.89
CA LYS A 81 -1.91 -16.12 6.08
C LYS A 81 -1.40 -14.67 5.90
N PHE A 82 -0.41 -14.46 5.03
CA PHE A 82 0.17 -13.14 4.79
C PHE A 82 -0.19 -12.57 3.40
N ASP A 83 -1.25 -13.10 2.78
CA ASP A 83 -1.78 -12.68 1.48
C ASP A 83 -0.79 -12.82 0.32
N PHE A 84 0.14 -13.78 0.42
CA PHE A 84 0.90 -14.23 -0.74
C PHE A 84 0.02 -15.16 -1.57
N ARG A 85 -0.28 -14.76 -2.81
CA ARG A 85 -1.12 -15.51 -3.75
C ARG A 85 -0.28 -15.99 -4.95
N PRO A 86 -0.59 -17.15 -5.54
CA PRO A 86 0.10 -17.60 -6.76
C PRO A 86 -0.05 -16.61 -7.91
N ASP A 87 1.06 -16.32 -8.60
CA ASP A 87 1.14 -15.52 -9.83
C ASP A 87 2.23 -16.16 -10.72
N GLY A 88 1.80 -17.04 -11.63
CA GLY A 88 2.68 -17.85 -12.46
C GLY A 88 3.57 -18.78 -11.64
N THR A 89 4.89 -18.60 -11.73
CA THR A 89 5.90 -19.47 -11.12
C THR A 89 6.34 -19.06 -9.71
N ARG A 90 5.67 -18.08 -9.12
CA ARG A 90 5.99 -17.54 -7.78
C ARG A 90 4.73 -17.14 -7.04
N LEU A 91 4.89 -16.89 -5.74
CA LEU A 91 3.88 -16.19 -4.96
C LEU A 91 4.14 -14.69 -5.00
N VAL A 92 3.06 -13.91 -5.00
CA VAL A 92 3.09 -12.45 -4.96
C VAL A 92 2.15 -11.97 -3.86
N ARG A 93 2.66 -11.06 -3.04
CA ARG A 93 1.87 -10.25 -2.12
C ARG A 93 1.94 -8.82 -2.61
N ARG A 94 0.80 -8.28 -3.04
CA ARG A 94 0.67 -6.87 -3.45
C ARG A 94 -0.29 -6.17 -2.50
N ARG A 95 0.11 -5.00 -2.02
CA ARG A 95 -0.78 -4.04 -1.37
C ARG A 95 -0.72 -2.78 -2.19
N VAL A 96 -1.87 -2.32 -2.65
CA VAL A 96 -2.05 -0.98 -3.21
C VAL A 96 -2.92 -0.25 -2.19
N PRO A 97 -2.60 1.00 -1.81
CA PRO A 97 -3.46 1.78 -0.94
C PRO A 97 -4.84 1.94 -1.58
N ASP A 98 -5.90 1.79 -0.78
CA ASP A 98 -7.23 2.12 -1.26
C ASP A 98 -7.28 3.62 -1.56
N LEU A 99 -7.85 3.98 -2.71
CA LEU A 99 -8.14 5.38 -3.00
C LEU A 99 -9.17 5.89 -1.99
N SER A 100 -8.97 7.11 -1.49
CA SER A 100 -10.05 7.82 -0.81
C SER A 100 -11.20 8.05 -1.79
N ALA A 101 -12.41 8.32 -1.28
CA ALA A 101 -13.53 8.68 -2.15
C ALA A 101 -13.17 9.86 -3.08
N VAL A 102 -12.45 10.86 -2.54
CA VAL A 102 -11.93 12.00 -3.31
C VAL A 102 -10.95 11.56 -4.39
N GLY A 103 -9.96 10.71 -4.03
CA GLY A 103 -8.97 10.21 -4.98
C GLY A 103 -9.60 9.39 -6.12
N LEU A 104 -10.57 8.53 -5.80
CA LEU A 104 -11.32 7.77 -6.80
C LEU A 104 -12.11 8.68 -7.73
N CYS A 105 -12.78 9.71 -7.20
CA CYS A 105 -13.49 10.70 -8.00
C CYS A 105 -12.51 11.49 -8.90
N HIS A 106 -11.35 11.90 -8.38
CA HIS A 106 -10.35 12.61 -9.17
C HIS A 106 -9.81 11.74 -10.31
N GLU A 107 -9.51 10.47 -10.08
CA GLU A 107 -9.10 9.55 -11.15
C GLU A 107 -10.20 9.38 -12.20
N PHE A 108 -11.45 9.18 -11.76
CA PHE A 108 -12.58 9.06 -12.66
C PHE A 108 -12.74 10.32 -13.52
N LEU A 109 -12.74 11.50 -12.92
CA LEU A 109 -12.90 12.76 -13.65
C LEU A 109 -11.72 13.02 -14.60
N THR A 110 -10.49 12.72 -14.18
CA THR A 110 -9.29 12.86 -15.03
C THR A 110 -9.38 12.00 -16.28
N ALA A 111 -9.94 10.78 -16.16
CA ALA A 111 -10.07 9.87 -17.30
C ALA A 111 -11.18 10.25 -18.29
N HIS A 112 -12.15 11.09 -17.90
CA HIS A 112 -13.35 11.36 -18.69
C HIS A 112 -13.52 12.83 -19.11
N LEU A 113 -12.92 13.77 -18.39
CA LEU A 113 -13.01 15.19 -18.72
C LEU A 113 -11.92 15.59 -19.72
N ALA A 114 -12.31 16.31 -20.76
CA ALA A 114 -11.39 16.88 -21.73
C ALA A 114 -11.00 18.32 -21.33
N PRO A 115 -9.75 18.74 -21.58
CA PRO A 115 -9.36 20.15 -21.50
C PRO A 115 -10.25 21.02 -22.39
N GLY A 116 -10.49 22.27 -21.98
CA GLY A 116 -11.38 23.22 -22.65
C GLY A 116 -12.85 23.10 -22.26
N GLY A 117 -13.22 22.11 -21.43
CA GLY A 117 -14.60 21.89 -20.98
C GLY A 117 -15.12 22.94 -19.98
N PHE A 118 -16.44 22.91 -19.75
CA PHE A 118 -17.11 23.66 -18.68
C PHE A 118 -17.51 22.71 -17.55
N CYS A 119 -16.97 22.93 -16.35
CA CYS A 119 -17.29 22.14 -15.15
C CYS A 119 -18.08 22.97 -14.14
N ILE A 120 -18.90 22.30 -13.32
CA ILE A 120 -19.63 22.92 -12.22
C ILE A 120 -19.24 22.21 -10.92
N ASP A 121 -18.78 22.97 -9.94
CA ASP A 121 -18.60 22.52 -8.56
C ASP A 121 -19.72 23.14 -7.72
N ALA A 122 -20.72 22.33 -7.38
CA ALA A 122 -21.94 22.79 -6.71
C ALA A 122 -21.82 22.88 -5.18
N THR A 123 -20.66 22.55 -4.61
CA THR A 123 -20.36 22.57 -3.17
C THR A 123 -18.87 22.86 -2.96
N CYS A 124 -18.40 24.03 -3.41
CA CYS A 124 -16.96 24.28 -3.55
C CYS A 124 -16.18 24.23 -2.24
N GLY A 125 -16.83 24.46 -1.09
CA GLY A 125 -16.25 24.25 0.22
C GLY A 125 -14.93 25.00 0.41
N ASN A 126 -13.84 24.26 0.68
CA ASN A 126 -12.51 24.85 0.86
C ASN A 126 -11.74 25.07 -0.46
N GLY A 127 -12.33 24.78 -1.62
CA GLY A 127 -11.78 25.05 -2.95
C GLY A 127 -10.83 24.00 -3.53
N HIS A 128 -10.53 22.90 -2.81
CA HIS A 128 -9.58 21.89 -3.30
C HIS A 128 -10.05 21.20 -4.59
N ASP A 129 -11.34 20.81 -4.63
CA ASP A 129 -11.92 20.14 -5.79
C ASP A 129 -12.14 21.12 -6.95
N THR A 130 -12.54 22.36 -6.65
CA THR A 130 -12.59 23.46 -7.63
C THR A 130 -11.22 23.69 -8.28
N GLU A 131 -10.14 23.79 -7.49
CA GLU A 131 -8.77 23.97 -8.01
C GLU A 131 -8.34 22.79 -8.90
N PHE A 132 -8.65 21.55 -8.48
CA PHE A 132 -8.43 20.36 -9.29
C PHE A 132 -9.17 20.41 -10.63
N LEU A 133 -10.47 20.76 -10.62
CA LEU A 133 -11.27 20.92 -11.83
C LEU A 133 -10.73 22.03 -12.74
N CYS A 134 -10.26 23.15 -12.18
CA CYS A 134 -9.64 24.24 -12.94
C CYS A 134 -8.39 23.75 -13.68
N ARG A 135 -7.55 22.94 -13.03
CA ARG A 135 -6.36 22.35 -13.66
C ARG A 135 -6.72 21.39 -14.79
N LEU A 136 -7.76 20.56 -14.61
CA LEU A 136 -8.25 19.66 -15.66
C LEU A 136 -8.86 20.42 -16.85
N ALA A 137 -9.70 21.41 -16.58
CA ALA A 137 -10.33 22.23 -17.60
C ALA A 137 -9.29 23.04 -18.40
N GLY A 138 -8.18 23.42 -17.78
CA GLY A 138 -7.07 24.10 -18.43
C GLY A 138 -7.44 25.53 -18.88
N PRO A 139 -6.53 26.21 -19.62
CA PRO A 139 -6.64 27.65 -19.88
C PRO A 139 -7.81 28.05 -20.79
N GLN A 140 -8.30 27.11 -21.61
CA GLN A 140 -9.46 27.34 -22.48
C GLN A 140 -10.77 26.90 -21.83
N GLY A 141 -10.69 26.19 -20.70
CA GLY A 141 -11.85 25.71 -19.97
C GLY A 141 -12.39 26.74 -18.99
N ARG A 142 -13.50 26.39 -18.36
CA ARG A 142 -14.17 27.21 -17.36
C ARG A 142 -14.71 26.34 -16.24
N VAL A 143 -14.65 26.83 -15.01
CA VAL A 143 -15.25 26.18 -13.85
C VAL A 143 -16.16 27.19 -13.15
N LEU A 144 -17.43 26.81 -12.95
CA LEU A 144 -18.35 27.54 -12.10
C LEU A 144 -18.42 26.85 -10.74
N ALA A 145 -17.87 27.50 -9.73
CA ALA A 145 -17.91 27.03 -8.35
C ALA A 145 -18.96 27.83 -7.57
N LEU A 146 -19.83 27.15 -6.84
CA LEU A 146 -20.83 27.77 -5.97
C LEU A 146 -21.00 26.99 -4.66
N ASP A 147 -21.41 27.71 -3.63
CA ASP A 147 -21.76 27.15 -2.33
C ASP A 147 -22.80 28.05 -1.67
N ILE A 148 -23.66 27.48 -0.83
CA ILE A 148 -24.65 28.25 -0.05
C ILE A 148 -23.98 29.07 1.05
N GLN A 149 -22.78 28.66 1.50
CA GLN A 149 -22.03 29.31 2.56
C GLN A 149 -21.08 30.36 1.94
N PRO A 150 -21.27 31.68 2.21
CA PRO A 150 -20.38 32.71 1.66
C PRO A 150 -18.90 32.49 1.96
N ARG A 151 -18.59 32.00 3.17
CA ARG A 151 -17.22 31.63 3.59
C ARG A 151 -16.54 30.59 2.68
N ALA A 152 -17.30 29.67 2.10
CA ALA A 152 -16.76 28.63 1.22
C ALA A 152 -16.38 29.23 -0.14
N VAL A 153 -17.22 30.13 -0.65
CA VAL A 153 -16.91 30.92 -1.85
C VAL A 153 -15.67 31.78 -1.62
N GLU A 154 -15.56 32.47 -0.49
CA GLU A 154 -14.37 33.25 -0.12
C GLU A 154 -13.11 32.39 -0.03
N ALA A 155 -13.19 31.24 0.65
CA ALA A 155 -12.07 30.31 0.77
C ALA A 155 -11.62 29.74 -0.58
N THR A 156 -12.58 29.46 -1.47
CA THR A 156 -12.30 28.97 -2.82
C THR A 156 -11.67 30.04 -3.70
N ASN A 157 -12.13 31.29 -3.61
CA ASN A 157 -11.55 32.43 -4.35
C ASN A 157 -10.11 32.76 -3.94
N ALA A 158 -9.67 32.33 -2.76
CA ALA A 158 -8.33 32.60 -2.24
C ALA A 158 -7.26 31.58 -2.67
N ARG A 159 -7.62 30.57 -3.49
CA ARG A 159 -6.69 29.59 -4.05
C ARG A 159 -6.16 30.02 -5.42
#